data_AF-A0A941VDE4-F1
#
_entry.id   AF-A0A941VDE4-F1
#
_cell.length_a   1.000
_cell.length_b   1.000
_cell.length_c   1.000
_cell.angle_alpha   90.00
_cell.angle_beta   90.00
_cell.angle_gamma   90.00
#
_symmetry.space_group_name_H-M   'P 1'
#
loop_
_entity.id
_entity.type
_entity.pdbx_description
1 polymer ?
#
loop_
_entity_poly.entity_id
_entity_poly.type
_entity_poly.pdbx_seq_one_letter_code
_entity_poly.pdbx_strand_id
1 'polypeptide(L)'
;MKTAIRLAILALAACPTAALAQQQKVTPPVAVYWMSIDTASGLPMGGMGGGGMSAMDIGRMMMGGGMDGGANRTMLLELGSQRSASGTPAAAHEIPPGLNMGASLPLETPQQVRRAEPREDGMPEKFEKPRGRMLIYWGCGEQAGPGQPYVVDFARVAEGEVPQGLVSRRVNVQRGPSVSRSRTYGDWPNQRDSKRVSADGSLRGDHAVKGNYSPDITFALAEKYDFMEPVNLAMAKSGGGIKMSWNSVANAHGYFASAMGGKEGTEDVVFWSSSNSREFGDQLMTWLPPREVAGLINDRVVLPTSTTECVVPAQFVAAAPSAFVRFIAYGEEANFVHPPRPQDPKVVWNQEWAAKVRLKSTAAAMLGEEGMVGGSRSRGSRATEDGNAQSGGGSSQGASPADPVQEGVKEGVKALKGLFGF
;
A
#
# COMPACT_ATOMS: atom_id res chain seq x y z
N MET A 1 78.93 46.09 -23.35
CA MET A 1 78.02 46.94 -22.56
C MET A 1 76.64 46.30 -22.68
N LYS A 2 76.19 45.49 -21.71
CA LYS A 2 75.45 45.84 -20.47
C LYS A 2 74.09 46.53 -20.73
N THR A 3 73.03 45.95 -20.17
CA THR A 3 71.61 46.40 -20.09
C THR A 3 70.87 46.56 -21.43
N ALA A 4 69.56 46.31 -21.57
CA ALA A 4 68.53 45.76 -20.66
C ALA A 4 67.72 44.66 -21.41
N ILE A 5 66.53 44.15 -21.06
CA ILE A 5 65.50 44.42 -20.02
C ILE A 5 64.92 43.03 -19.57
N ARG A 6 64.04 42.96 -18.55
CA ARG A 6 63.22 41.76 -18.26
C ARG A 6 61.74 42.06 -18.54
N LEU A 7 61.05 41.23 -19.31
CA LEU A 7 59.57 41.19 -19.33
C LEU A 7 59.09 39.99 -18.49
N ALA A 8 58.28 40.26 -17.48
CA ALA A 8 57.55 39.22 -16.75
C ALA A 8 56.12 39.15 -17.29
N ILE A 9 55.73 38.00 -17.85
CA ILE A 9 54.36 37.75 -18.30
C ILE A 9 53.58 37.18 -17.12
N LEU A 10 52.64 37.96 -16.56
CA LEU A 10 51.62 37.40 -15.66
C LEU A 10 50.59 36.63 -16.49
N ALA A 11 50.51 35.33 -16.28
CA ALA A 11 49.37 34.55 -16.74
C ALA A 11 48.18 34.79 -15.79
N LEU A 12 47.11 35.44 -16.27
CA LEU A 12 45.85 35.50 -15.52
C LEU A 12 45.19 34.12 -15.54
N ALA A 13 45.07 33.50 -14.37
CA ALA A 13 44.22 32.34 -14.19
C ALA A 13 42.74 32.78 -14.23
N ALA A 14 42.04 32.45 -15.32
CA ALA A 14 40.60 32.66 -15.41
C ALA A 14 39.87 31.59 -14.59
N CYS A 15 39.55 31.91 -13.32
CA CYS A 15 38.63 31.09 -12.53
C CYS A 15 37.23 31.12 -13.17
N PRO A 16 36.62 29.97 -13.52
CA PRO A 16 35.22 29.95 -13.93
C PRO A 16 34.35 30.32 -12.73
N THR A 17 33.65 31.45 -12.82
CA THR A 17 32.63 31.85 -11.85
C THR A 17 31.44 30.90 -11.96
N ALA A 18 31.42 29.86 -11.12
CA ALA A 18 30.23 29.06 -10.90
C ALA A 18 29.11 29.98 -10.41
N ALA A 19 28.12 30.22 -11.27
CA ALA A 19 26.95 31.01 -10.91
C ALA A 19 26.19 30.27 -9.81
N LEU A 20 26.25 30.79 -8.58
CA LEU A 20 25.42 30.32 -7.47
C LEU A 20 23.95 30.57 -7.84
N ALA A 21 23.27 29.52 -8.27
CA ALA A 21 21.84 29.56 -8.54
C ALA A 21 21.11 29.94 -7.25
N GLN A 22 20.59 31.18 -7.19
CA GLN A 22 19.95 31.70 -5.99
C GLN A 22 18.73 30.85 -5.63
N GLN A 23 18.75 30.22 -4.46
CA GLN A 23 17.69 29.32 -4.02
C GLN A 23 16.42 30.14 -3.72
N GLN A 24 15.37 29.90 -4.51
CA GLN A 24 14.06 30.53 -4.32
C GLN A 24 13.49 30.22 -2.94
N LYS A 25 13.01 31.25 -2.23
CA LYS A 25 12.29 31.08 -0.97
C LYS A 25 10.92 30.49 -1.24
N VAL A 26 10.62 29.36 -0.61
CA VAL A 26 9.34 28.64 -0.73
C VAL A 26 8.68 28.54 0.64
N THR A 27 7.40 28.89 0.72
CA THR A 27 6.55 28.68 1.90
C THR A 27 5.68 27.45 1.63
N PRO A 28 5.59 26.48 2.57
CA PRO A 28 4.80 25.27 2.40
C PRO A 28 3.29 25.58 2.28
N PRO A 29 2.50 24.66 1.70
CA PRO A 29 1.08 24.89 1.46
C PRO A 29 0.31 24.96 2.78
N VAL A 30 -0.71 25.82 2.83
CA VAL A 30 -1.60 25.96 3.99
C VAL A 30 -2.54 24.77 4.12
N ALA A 31 -2.96 24.18 3.00
CA ALA A 31 -3.72 22.93 2.96
C ALA A 31 -3.08 21.88 2.04
N VAL A 32 -3.10 20.62 2.47
CA VAL A 32 -2.63 19.47 1.69
C VAL A 32 -3.77 18.47 1.56
N TYR A 33 -4.08 18.09 0.33
CA TYR A 33 -5.15 17.14 0.00
C TYR A 33 -4.63 15.92 -0.73
N TRP A 34 -4.92 14.72 -0.24
CA TRP A 34 -4.46 13.46 -0.82
C TRP A 34 -5.63 12.57 -1.23
N MET A 35 -5.51 11.96 -2.41
CA MET A 35 -6.35 10.87 -2.89
C MET A 35 -5.48 9.63 -3.08
N SER A 36 -5.65 8.63 -2.24
CA SER A 36 -4.94 7.34 -2.32
C SER A 36 -5.89 6.30 -2.89
N ILE A 37 -5.65 5.85 -4.12
CA ILE A 37 -6.56 5.00 -4.88
C ILE A 37 -5.97 3.58 -4.95
N ASP A 38 -6.78 2.56 -4.64
CA ASP A 38 -6.42 1.15 -4.77
C ASP A 38 -7.51 0.42 -5.55
N THR A 39 -7.10 -0.34 -6.57
CA THR A 39 -7.96 -1.31 -7.25
C THR A 39 -7.52 -2.71 -6.84
N ALA A 40 -8.19 -3.26 -5.83
CA ALA A 40 -7.89 -4.55 -5.23
C ALA A 40 -8.62 -5.70 -5.95
N SER A 41 -8.02 -6.90 -5.96
CA SER A 41 -8.58 -8.11 -6.59
C SER A 41 -8.15 -9.39 -5.87
N GLY A 42 -8.78 -10.52 -6.20
CA GLY A 42 -8.53 -11.81 -5.58
C GLY A 42 -9.22 -11.95 -4.22
N LEU A 43 -8.58 -12.64 -3.27
CA LEU A 43 -9.16 -12.90 -1.95
C LEU A 43 -9.41 -11.60 -1.17
N PRO A 44 -10.56 -11.44 -0.51
CA PRO A 44 -10.89 -10.21 0.20
C PRO A 44 -9.97 -10.01 1.42
N MET A 45 -8.98 -9.12 1.28
CA MET A 45 -8.12 -8.61 2.36
C MET A 45 -8.87 -7.82 3.46
N GLY A 46 -10.20 -7.71 3.36
CA GLY A 46 -11.09 -6.89 4.18
C GLY A 46 -11.29 -7.33 5.64
N GLY A 47 -10.38 -8.12 6.21
CA GLY A 47 -10.40 -8.51 7.63
C GLY A 47 -9.51 -7.65 8.55
N MET A 48 -8.54 -6.91 8.00
CA MET A 48 -7.52 -6.19 8.80
C MET A 48 -7.64 -4.66 8.78
N GLY A 49 -8.70 -4.12 8.18
CA GLY A 49 -8.89 -2.68 7.97
C GLY A 49 -10.22 -2.12 8.51
N GLY A 50 -10.42 -2.14 9.83
CA GLY A 50 -11.41 -1.29 10.54
C GLY A 50 -12.91 -1.61 10.38
N GLY A 51 -13.32 -2.32 9.33
CA GLY A 51 -14.69 -2.81 9.13
C GLY A 51 -14.69 -4.32 8.91
N GLY A 52 -15.13 -5.09 9.91
CA GLY A 52 -15.29 -6.54 9.75
C GLY A 52 -16.41 -6.84 8.74
N MET A 53 -16.25 -7.92 7.97
CA MET A 53 -17.31 -8.39 7.07
C MET A 53 -18.59 -8.63 7.87
N SER A 54 -19.73 -8.15 7.35
CA SER A 54 -20.99 -8.34 8.04
C SER A 54 -21.41 -9.81 7.98
N ALA A 55 -22.26 -10.24 8.93
CA ALA A 55 -22.87 -11.56 8.86
C ALA A 55 -23.67 -11.78 7.55
N MET A 56 -24.10 -10.70 6.89
CA MET A 56 -24.78 -10.74 5.59
C MET A 56 -23.82 -11.00 4.42
N ASP A 57 -22.58 -10.49 4.50
CA ASP A 57 -21.54 -10.76 3.50
C ASP A 57 -21.06 -12.21 3.60
N ILE A 58 -20.87 -12.71 4.83
CA ILE A 58 -20.57 -14.11 5.11
C ILE A 58 -21.73 -15.01 4.64
N GLY A 59 -22.97 -14.63 4.94
CA GLY A 59 -24.17 -15.37 4.51
C GLY A 59 -24.31 -15.45 2.97
N ARG A 60 -23.97 -14.38 2.25
CA ARG A 60 -23.93 -14.39 0.78
C ARG A 60 -22.85 -15.32 0.23
N MET A 61 -21.67 -15.32 0.86
CA MET A 61 -20.55 -16.19 0.48
C MET A 61 -20.88 -17.68 0.64
N MET A 62 -21.65 -18.05 1.68
CA MET A 62 -22.08 -19.45 1.90
C MET A 62 -23.27 -19.90 1.04
N MET A 63 -24.12 -18.97 0.57
CA MET A 63 -25.34 -19.30 -0.18
C MET A 63 -25.16 -19.44 -1.70
N GLY A 64 -23.91 -19.60 -2.18
CA GLY A 64 -23.62 -19.76 -3.62
C GLY A 64 -23.98 -18.55 -4.49
N GLY A 65 -24.36 -17.43 -3.88
CA GLY A 65 -24.51 -16.15 -4.55
C GLY A 65 -23.13 -15.67 -4.95
N GLY A 66 -22.79 -15.86 -6.23
CA GLY A 66 -21.43 -15.72 -6.72
C GLY A 66 -20.76 -14.43 -6.23
N MET A 67 -19.53 -14.58 -5.74
CA MET A 67 -18.57 -13.50 -5.92
C MET A 67 -18.46 -13.27 -7.42
N ASP A 68 -19.08 -12.20 -7.90
CA ASP A 68 -18.50 -11.47 -9.02
C ASP A 68 -17.08 -11.11 -8.56
N GLY A 69 -16.10 -11.93 -8.93
CA GLY A 69 -14.68 -11.80 -8.56
C GLY A 69 -14.01 -10.60 -9.23
N GLY A 70 -14.79 -9.55 -9.52
CA GLY A 70 -14.36 -8.29 -10.08
C GLY A 70 -13.65 -7.42 -9.05
N ALA A 71 -13.00 -6.38 -9.56
CA ALA A 71 -12.19 -5.49 -8.76
C ALA A 71 -12.99 -4.78 -7.66
N ASN A 72 -12.40 -4.69 -6.47
CA ASN A 72 -12.87 -3.80 -5.42
C ASN A 72 -12.05 -2.51 -5.43
N ARG A 73 -12.68 -1.41 -5.82
CA ARG A 73 -12.05 -0.08 -5.81
C ARG A 73 -12.21 0.55 -4.43
N THR A 74 -11.16 1.22 -3.97
CA THR A 74 -11.19 2.01 -2.74
C THR A 74 -10.47 3.33 -2.95
N MET A 75 -10.89 4.35 -2.20
CA MET A 75 -10.29 5.67 -2.19
C MET A 75 -10.13 6.08 -0.73
N LEU A 76 -8.94 6.49 -0.33
CA LEU A 76 -8.70 7.20 0.92
C LEU A 76 -8.44 8.67 0.58
N LEU A 77 -9.34 9.54 1.02
CA LEU A 77 -9.30 10.97 0.82
C LEU A 77 -8.89 11.63 2.14
N GLU A 78 -7.86 12.46 2.14
CA GLU A 78 -7.30 13.07 3.35
C GLU A 78 -7.08 14.56 3.10
N LEU A 79 -7.73 15.45 3.86
CA LEU A 79 -7.49 16.89 3.86
C LEU A 79 -6.84 17.29 5.19
N GLY A 80 -5.66 17.89 5.14
CA GLY A 80 -5.01 18.50 6.31
C GLY A 80 -4.73 19.98 6.08
N SER A 81 -5.04 20.82 7.07
CA SER A 81 -4.82 22.27 7.01
C SER A 81 -4.11 22.82 8.23
N GLN A 82 -3.37 23.92 8.02
CA GLN A 82 -2.78 24.76 9.06
C GLN A 82 -3.70 25.91 9.50
N ARG A 83 -4.89 26.04 8.90
CA ARG A 83 -5.98 26.88 9.43
C ARG A 83 -6.83 26.06 10.41
N SER A 84 -7.36 26.74 11.43
CA SER A 84 -8.45 26.20 12.25
C SER A 84 -9.78 26.43 11.54
N ALA A 85 -10.74 25.52 11.68
CA ALA A 85 -12.09 25.73 11.18
C ALA A 85 -12.81 26.92 11.85
N SER A 86 -13.59 27.66 11.08
CA SER A 86 -14.56 28.62 11.62
C SER A 86 -15.83 27.88 12.06
N GLY A 87 -15.85 27.42 13.32
CA GLY A 87 -16.92 26.60 13.88
C GLY A 87 -16.65 25.09 13.74
N THR A 88 -17.69 24.28 13.59
CA THR A 88 -17.57 22.83 13.34
C THR A 88 -16.81 22.60 12.03
N PRO A 89 -15.71 21.81 12.02
CA PRO A 89 -15.02 21.47 10.79
C PRO A 89 -15.95 20.80 9.77
N ALA A 90 -15.98 21.33 8.56
CA ALA A 90 -16.73 20.79 7.44
C ALA A 90 -15.96 21.02 6.13
N ALA A 91 -15.72 19.94 5.39
CA ALA A 91 -15.21 19.98 4.03
C ALA A 91 -15.86 18.86 3.19
N ALA A 92 -15.82 18.98 1.88
CA ALA A 92 -16.28 17.97 0.95
C ALA A 92 -15.41 17.95 -0.31
N HIS A 93 -15.23 16.77 -0.88
CA HIS A 93 -14.70 16.58 -2.23
C HIS A 93 -15.87 16.56 -3.21
N GLU A 94 -16.02 17.61 -4.00
CA GLU A 94 -16.88 17.63 -5.20
C GLU A 94 -16.24 16.77 -6.28
N ILE A 95 -16.94 15.71 -6.67
CA ILE A 95 -16.44 14.63 -7.52
C ILE A 95 -16.94 14.75 -8.96
N PRO A 96 -16.18 14.27 -9.97
CA PRO A 96 -16.64 14.28 -11.35
C PRO A 96 -17.89 13.40 -11.49
N PRO A 97 -18.87 13.79 -12.34
CA PRO A 97 -20.10 13.01 -12.52
C PRO A 97 -19.85 11.55 -12.90
N GLY A 98 -18.77 11.28 -13.65
CA GLY A 98 -18.35 9.94 -14.05
C GLY A 98 -17.97 9.01 -12.89
N LEU A 99 -17.76 9.50 -11.68
CA LEU A 99 -17.49 8.65 -10.51
C LEU A 99 -18.76 7.91 -10.03
N ASN A 100 -19.96 8.35 -10.45
CA ASN A 100 -21.25 7.70 -10.16
C ASN A 100 -21.56 7.54 -8.65
N MET A 101 -21.10 8.48 -7.80
CA MET A 101 -21.28 8.45 -6.34
C MET A 101 -22.05 9.67 -5.78
N GLY A 102 -22.72 10.43 -6.65
CA GLY A 102 -23.38 11.70 -6.32
C GLY A 102 -22.52 12.91 -6.67
N ALA A 103 -22.82 14.08 -6.09
CA ALA A 103 -22.09 15.32 -6.36
C ALA A 103 -20.83 15.49 -5.50
N SER A 104 -20.80 14.94 -4.28
CA SER A 104 -19.68 15.13 -3.36
C SER A 104 -19.56 14.04 -2.29
N LEU A 105 -18.33 13.80 -1.82
CA LEU A 105 -18.00 12.96 -0.68
C LEU A 105 -17.62 13.85 0.53
N PRO A 106 -18.27 13.73 1.70
CA PRO A 106 -17.97 14.56 2.86
C PRO A 106 -16.65 14.13 3.50
N LEU A 107 -15.80 15.12 3.84
CA LEU A 107 -14.53 14.92 4.55
C LEU A 107 -14.71 15.34 6.01
N GLU A 108 -14.72 14.36 6.92
CA GLU A 108 -15.05 14.62 8.32
C GLU A 108 -13.82 14.55 9.20
N THR A 109 -13.69 15.48 10.14
CA THR A 109 -12.72 15.31 11.23
C THR A 109 -13.12 14.08 12.03
N PRO A 110 -12.27 13.04 12.15
CA PRO A 110 -12.54 11.94 13.04
C PRO A 110 -12.82 12.50 14.42
N GLN A 111 -13.98 12.16 14.99
CA GLN A 111 -14.15 12.38 16.42
C GLN A 111 -12.95 11.72 17.09
N GLN A 112 -12.27 12.46 17.98
CA GLN A 112 -11.38 11.81 18.91
C GLN A 112 -12.24 10.91 19.79
N VAL A 113 -12.43 9.66 19.33
CA VAL A 113 -12.40 8.51 20.22
C VAL A 113 -11.20 8.82 21.09
N ARG A 114 -11.44 9.12 22.37
CA ARG A 114 -10.35 9.29 23.32
C ARG A 114 -9.51 8.05 23.09
N ARG A 115 -8.28 8.24 22.59
CA ARG A 115 -7.30 7.18 22.65
C ARG A 115 -7.30 6.85 24.12
N ALA A 116 -7.83 5.68 24.51
CA ALA A 116 -7.68 5.17 25.86
C ALA A 116 -6.19 5.36 26.12
N GLU A 117 -5.86 6.25 27.10
CA GLU A 117 -4.53 6.88 27.20
C GLU A 117 -3.52 5.82 26.86
N PRO A 118 -2.74 6.00 25.76
CA PRO A 118 -2.13 4.89 25.03
C PRO A 118 -1.53 3.99 26.07
N ARG A 119 -2.20 2.84 26.31
CA ARG A 119 -1.96 2.12 27.54
C ARG A 119 -0.47 1.85 27.54
N GLU A 120 0.14 1.91 28.71
CA GLU A 120 1.28 1.05 28.89
C GLU A 120 0.66 -0.38 29.04
N ASP A 121 0.16 -1.08 28.01
CA ASP A 121 0.73 -1.51 26.72
C ASP A 121 2.24 -1.20 26.48
N GLY A 122 3.01 -1.03 27.56
CA GLY A 122 4.28 -1.73 27.63
C GLY A 122 3.95 -3.20 27.35
N MET A 123 4.78 -3.82 26.51
CA MET A 123 4.58 -5.15 25.91
C MET A 123 3.57 -5.97 26.72
N PRO A 124 2.39 -6.34 26.14
CA PRO A 124 1.26 -6.88 26.90
C PRO A 124 1.77 -7.87 27.93
N GLU A 125 1.27 -7.92 29.16
CA GLU A 125 1.95 -8.66 30.26
C GLU A 125 2.24 -10.14 29.92
N LYS A 126 1.55 -10.68 28.91
CA LYS A 126 1.99 -11.81 28.09
C LYS A 126 2.39 -11.35 26.68
N PHE A 127 3.63 -10.89 26.52
CA PHE A 127 4.26 -10.78 25.20
C PHE A 127 4.84 -12.15 24.99
N GLU A 128 4.05 -13.02 24.36
CA GLU A 128 4.59 -14.28 23.88
C GLU A 128 5.66 -13.92 22.86
N LYS A 129 6.92 -14.04 23.29
CA LYS A 129 8.08 -13.93 22.41
C LYS A 129 7.79 -14.84 21.21
N PRO A 130 7.83 -14.35 19.96
CA PRO A 130 7.61 -15.19 18.80
C PRO A 130 8.46 -16.44 18.93
N ARG A 131 7.83 -17.62 18.98
CA ARG A 131 8.54 -18.90 19.05
C ARG A 131 8.90 -19.35 17.64
N GLY A 132 9.78 -20.34 17.53
CA GLY A 132 10.31 -20.79 16.24
C GLY A 132 11.26 -19.79 15.56
N ARG A 133 11.29 -19.83 14.22
CA ARG A 133 12.24 -19.08 13.39
C ARG A 133 11.52 -18.36 12.25
N MET A 134 12.12 -17.28 11.75
CA MET A 134 11.73 -16.70 10.48
C MET A 134 12.67 -17.13 9.34
N LEU A 135 12.12 -17.77 8.31
CA LEU A 135 12.87 -18.21 7.12
C LEU A 135 12.56 -17.27 5.97
N ILE A 136 13.57 -16.57 5.46
CA ILE A 136 13.43 -15.55 4.43
C ILE A 136 14.04 -16.02 3.11
N TYR A 137 13.19 -16.12 2.09
CA TYR A 137 13.51 -16.42 0.71
C TYR A 137 13.30 -15.18 -0.16
N TRP A 138 13.91 -15.14 -1.35
CA TRP A 138 13.77 -14.04 -2.28
C TRP A 138 14.09 -14.43 -3.72
N GLY A 139 13.52 -13.69 -4.66
CA GLY A 139 13.76 -13.79 -6.10
C GLY A 139 12.78 -14.71 -6.82
N CYS A 140 12.71 -14.53 -8.13
CA CYS A 140 11.94 -15.37 -9.05
C CYS A 140 12.83 -16.48 -9.63
N GLY A 141 12.45 -17.74 -9.46
CA GLY A 141 13.16 -18.91 -9.98
C GLY A 141 12.62 -20.20 -9.38
N GLU A 142 12.81 -21.33 -10.06
CA GLU A 142 12.34 -22.64 -9.57
C GLU A 142 13.04 -23.08 -8.27
N GLN A 143 14.28 -22.62 -8.07
CA GLN A 143 15.13 -22.95 -6.94
C GLN A 143 15.59 -21.68 -6.23
N ALA A 144 15.65 -21.73 -4.90
CA ALA A 144 16.16 -20.66 -4.07
C ALA A 144 17.67 -20.49 -4.32
N GLY A 145 18.13 -19.25 -4.44
CA GLY A 145 19.52 -18.95 -4.75
C GLY A 145 20.49 -19.23 -3.59
N PRO A 146 21.81 -19.13 -3.82
CA PRO A 146 22.81 -19.26 -2.77
C PRO A 146 22.55 -18.32 -1.58
N GLY A 147 22.70 -18.84 -0.36
CA GLY A 147 22.44 -18.09 0.88
C GLY A 147 20.98 -18.05 1.32
N GLN A 148 20.09 -18.82 0.68
CA GLN A 148 18.68 -18.96 1.06
C GLN A 148 18.37 -20.31 1.74
N PRO A 149 17.45 -20.38 2.71
CA PRO A 149 16.82 -19.24 3.37
C PRO A 149 17.82 -18.48 4.26
N TYR A 150 17.60 -17.18 4.41
CA TYR A 150 18.17 -16.44 5.54
C TYR A 150 17.30 -16.70 6.77
N VAL A 151 17.88 -17.23 7.84
CA VAL A 151 17.14 -17.66 9.05
C VAL A 151 17.37 -16.66 10.18
N VAL A 152 16.27 -16.10 10.69
CA VAL A 152 16.25 -15.35 11.96
C VAL A 152 15.71 -16.29 13.04
N ASP A 153 16.49 -16.51 14.09
CA ASP A 153 16.05 -17.28 15.25
C ASP A 153 15.48 -16.30 16.31
N PHE A 154 14.20 -16.42 16.63
CA PHE A 154 13.57 -15.47 17.55
C PHE A 154 14.02 -15.64 19.00
N ALA A 155 14.48 -16.84 19.41
CA ALA A 155 15.04 -17.04 20.74
C ALA A 155 16.36 -16.26 20.87
N ARG A 156 17.24 -16.37 19.87
CA ARG A 156 18.50 -15.61 19.82
C ARG A 156 18.27 -14.10 19.74
N VAL A 157 17.28 -13.65 18.97
CA VAL A 157 16.88 -12.22 18.97
C VAL A 157 16.39 -11.77 20.34
N ALA A 158 15.64 -12.61 21.06
CA ALA A 158 15.17 -12.32 22.41
C ALA A 158 16.26 -12.41 23.49
N GLU A 159 17.45 -12.93 23.16
CA GLU A 159 18.69 -12.88 23.93
C GLU A 159 19.56 -11.65 23.58
N GLY A 160 19.13 -10.83 22.62
CA GLY A 160 19.79 -9.59 22.21
C GLY A 160 20.54 -9.67 20.87
N GLU A 161 20.44 -10.78 20.13
CA GLU A 161 21.07 -10.87 18.81
C GLU A 161 20.37 -9.97 17.77
N VAL A 162 21.16 -9.18 17.06
CA VAL A 162 20.70 -8.32 15.96
C VAL A 162 20.90 -9.07 14.63
N PRO A 163 19.83 -9.46 13.90
CA PRO A 163 19.94 -10.20 12.65
C PRO A 163 20.68 -9.40 11.57
N GLN A 164 21.82 -9.93 11.12
CA GLN A 164 22.70 -9.26 10.17
C GLN A 164 22.25 -9.45 8.71
N GLY A 165 21.97 -8.34 8.01
CA GLY A 165 21.67 -8.36 6.57
C GLY A 165 20.20 -8.63 6.20
N LEU A 166 19.27 -8.43 7.13
CA LEU A 166 17.91 -8.03 6.76
C LEU A 166 17.98 -6.66 6.08
N VAL A 167 17.49 -6.56 4.85
CA VAL A 167 17.50 -5.28 4.13
C VAL A 167 16.10 -4.68 4.19
N SER A 168 15.89 -3.78 5.13
CA SER A 168 14.75 -2.87 5.13
C SER A 168 15.22 -1.54 4.53
N ARG A 169 15.25 -1.47 3.19
CA ARG A 169 15.66 -0.23 2.50
C ARG A 169 14.75 0.91 2.92
N ARG A 170 15.34 2.06 3.15
CA ARG A 170 14.60 3.32 3.29
C ARG A 170 14.08 3.73 1.92
N VAL A 171 12.94 3.17 1.53
CA VAL A 171 12.17 3.69 0.40
C VAL A 171 11.47 4.98 0.82
N ASN A 172 11.22 5.88 -0.14
CA ASN A 172 10.54 7.14 0.09
C ASN A 172 9.02 6.95 0.33
N VAL A 173 8.68 6.35 1.47
CA VAL A 173 7.29 6.19 1.93
C VAL A 173 6.71 7.56 2.22
N GLN A 174 5.85 8.02 1.32
CA GLN A 174 5.25 9.35 1.43
C GLN A 174 4.26 9.40 2.60
N ARG A 175 4.45 10.35 3.52
CA ARG A 175 3.56 10.61 4.66
C ARG A 175 2.53 11.68 4.32
N GLY A 176 1.25 11.32 4.39
CA GLY A 176 0.14 12.20 4.03
C GLY A 176 -0.23 13.24 5.08
N PRO A 177 -1.37 13.93 4.89
CA PRO A 177 -2.07 14.60 5.97
C PRO A 177 -2.27 13.67 7.20
N SER A 178 -2.51 14.25 8.36
CA SER A 178 -3.04 13.53 9.53
C SER A 178 -3.53 14.52 10.58
N VAL A 179 -4.36 14.03 11.50
CA VAL A 179 -4.75 14.74 12.73
C VAL A 179 -3.53 15.27 13.50
N SER A 180 -2.43 14.52 13.55
CA SER A 180 -1.19 14.93 14.24
C SER A 180 -0.31 15.93 13.49
N ARG A 181 -0.57 16.20 12.20
CA ARG A 181 0.21 17.10 11.34
C ARG A 181 -0.57 18.34 10.89
N SER A 182 -1.81 18.49 11.34
CA SER A 182 -2.75 19.51 10.85
C SER A 182 -3.52 20.14 12.03
N ARG A 183 -3.82 21.44 11.95
CA ARG A 183 -4.70 22.12 12.92
C ARG A 183 -6.18 21.74 12.73
N THR A 184 -6.55 21.42 11.50
CA THR A 184 -7.84 20.80 11.19
C THR A 184 -7.61 19.78 10.09
N TYR A 185 -8.26 18.63 10.21
CA TYR A 185 -8.12 17.48 9.35
C TYR A 185 -9.51 16.91 9.04
N GLY A 186 -9.71 16.31 7.88
CA GLY A 186 -10.88 15.48 7.63
C GLY A 186 -10.61 14.44 6.54
N ASP A 187 -11.29 13.30 6.64
CA ASP A 187 -11.11 12.17 5.73
C ASP A 187 -12.40 11.52 5.24
N TRP A 188 -12.24 10.69 4.21
CA TRP A 188 -13.25 9.77 3.68
C TRP A 188 -12.54 8.48 3.23
N PRO A 189 -13.11 7.28 3.44
CA PRO A 189 -14.37 7.01 4.13
C PRO A 189 -14.30 7.33 5.63
N ASN A 190 -15.44 7.66 6.23
CA ASN A 190 -15.57 8.06 7.63
C ASN A 190 -16.86 7.48 8.25
N GLN A 191 -17.20 7.93 9.47
CA GLN A 191 -18.34 7.39 10.22
C GLN A 191 -19.71 7.79 9.65
N ARG A 192 -19.82 8.88 8.88
CA ARG A 192 -21.09 9.30 8.26
C ARG A 192 -21.22 8.87 6.80
N ASP A 193 -20.11 8.74 6.07
CA ASP A 193 -20.11 8.24 4.70
C ASP A 193 -18.93 7.30 4.45
N SER A 194 -19.26 6.05 4.12
CA SER A 194 -18.32 4.97 3.79
C SER A 194 -18.79 4.18 2.55
N LYS A 195 -19.45 4.87 1.61
CA LYS A 195 -20.01 4.25 0.39
C LYS A 195 -18.95 3.46 -0.38
N ARG A 196 -19.31 2.27 -0.85
CA ARG A 196 -18.46 1.50 -1.77
C ARG A 196 -18.26 2.31 -3.06
N VAL A 197 -17.01 2.36 -3.54
CA VAL A 197 -16.65 3.01 -4.80
C VAL A 197 -17.25 2.22 -5.97
N SER A 198 -17.83 2.93 -6.95
CA SER A 198 -18.45 2.28 -8.11
C SER A 198 -17.44 1.53 -8.98
N ALA A 199 -17.78 0.29 -9.35
CA ALA A 199 -17.00 -0.53 -10.28
C ALA A 199 -16.96 0.08 -11.71
N ASP A 200 -18.00 0.84 -12.07
CA ASP A 200 -18.12 1.59 -13.33
C ASP A 200 -17.79 3.08 -13.17
N GLY A 201 -17.26 3.48 -12.01
CA GLY A 201 -16.84 4.86 -11.75
C GLY A 201 -15.58 5.25 -12.53
N SER A 202 -15.43 6.55 -12.79
CA SER A 202 -14.23 7.15 -13.37
C SER A 202 -13.80 8.36 -12.54
N LEU A 203 -12.50 8.47 -12.26
CA LEU A 203 -11.88 9.66 -11.67
C LEU A 203 -11.56 10.73 -12.72
N ARG A 204 -11.83 10.51 -14.01
CA ARG A 204 -11.49 11.48 -15.06
C ARG A 204 -12.40 12.71 -14.99
N GLY A 205 -11.79 13.89 -15.06
CA GLY A 205 -12.50 15.18 -15.12
C GLY A 205 -12.08 16.12 -14.00
N ASP A 206 -12.94 17.11 -13.74
CA ASP A 206 -12.69 18.14 -12.74
C ASP A 206 -13.05 17.67 -11.32
N HIS A 207 -12.23 18.09 -10.36
CA HIS A 207 -12.42 17.89 -8.93
C HIS A 207 -12.28 19.21 -8.19
N ALA A 208 -13.09 19.39 -7.14
CA ALA A 208 -12.88 20.47 -6.18
C ALA A 208 -12.96 19.97 -4.74
N VAL A 209 -12.16 20.54 -3.84
CA VAL A 209 -12.31 20.34 -2.40
C VAL A 209 -12.57 21.70 -1.76
N LYS A 210 -13.72 21.82 -1.10
CA LYS A 210 -14.16 23.04 -0.43
C LYS A 210 -14.43 22.76 1.05
N GLY A 211 -14.20 23.74 1.90
CA GLY A 211 -14.45 23.59 3.34
C GLY A 211 -14.12 24.84 4.15
N ASN A 212 -14.62 24.90 5.37
CA ASN A 212 -14.45 26.06 6.27
C ASN A 212 -13.08 26.12 6.97
N TYR A 213 -12.10 25.33 6.51
CA TYR A 213 -10.73 25.29 7.03
C TYR A 213 -9.65 25.16 5.95
N SER A 214 -9.98 25.25 4.67
CA SER A 214 -9.00 25.25 3.57
C SER A 214 -9.25 26.45 2.63
N PRO A 215 -8.31 26.85 1.77
CA PRO A 215 -8.68 27.46 0.49
C PRO A 215 -9.42 26.43 -0.37
N ASP A 216 -10.12 26.91 -1.41
CA ASP A 216 -10.69 26.04 -2.44
C ASP A 216 -9.57 25.39 -3.25
N ILE A 217 -9.56 24.05 -3.28
CA ILE A 217 -8.59 23.24 -4.01
C ILE A 217 -9.27 22.78 -5.30
N THR A 218 -8.69 23.04 -6.47
CA THR A 218 -9.27 22.65 -7.77
C THR A 218 -8.22 22.02 -8.67
N PHE A 219 -8.53 20.87 -9.25
CA PHE A 219 -7.62 20.13 -10.14
C PHE A 219 -8.42 19.25 -11.09
N ALA A 220 -7.81 18.86 -12.21
CA ALA A 220 -8.40 17.97 -13.20
C ALA A 220 -7.54 16.72 -13.37
N LEU A 221 -8.18 15.55 -13.49
CA LEU A 221 -7.51 14.28 -13.73
C LEU A 221 -7.72 13.81 -15.18
N ALA A 222 -6.61 13.55 -15.86
CA ALA A 222 -6.57 12.88 -17.15
C ALA A 222 -6.77 11.37 -17.01
N GLU A 223 -7.06 10.68 -18.12
CA GLU A 223 -7.34 9.23 -18.18
C GLU A 223 -6.27 8.35 -17.51
N LYS A 224 -4.98 8.69 -17.63
CA LYS A 224 -3.89 7.95 -16.96
C LYS A 224 -3.89 8.06 -15.43
N TYR A 225 -4.75 8.89 -14.86
CA TYR A 225 -4.98 9.05 -13.42
C TYR A 225 -6.32 8.47 -12.95
N ASP A 226 -7.00 7.70 -13.81
CA ASP A 226 -8.20 6.93 -13.44
C ASP A 226 -7.84 5.63 -12.69
N PHE A 227 -8.84 4.87 -12.24
CA PHE A 227 -8.63 3.56 -11.63
C PHE A 227 -7.82 2.63 -12.54
N MET A 228 -6.75 2.05 -12.00
CA MET A 228 -5.97 1.03 -12.69
C MET A 228 -6.81 -0.23 -12.96
N GLU A 229 -6.43 -1.00 -13.97
CA GLU A 229 -6.98 -2.35 -14.18
C GLU A 229 -6.63 -3.25 -12.98
N PRO A 230 -7.50 -4.19 -12.59
CA PRO A 230 -7.17 -5.18 -11.58
C PRO A 230 -6.06 -6.11 -12.06
N VAL A 231 -5.15 -6.46 -11.14
CA VAL A 231 -4.20 -7.56 -11.33
C VAL A 231 -4.93 -8.89 -11.22
N ASN A 232 -4.91 -9.70 -12.27
CA ASN A 232 -5.46 -11.05 -12.30
C ASN A 232 -4.32 -12.05 -12.07
N LEU A 233 -4.13 -12.50 -10.82
CA LEU A 233 -3.13 -13.51 -10.50
C LEU A 233 -3.61 -14.91 -10.93
N ALA A 234 -2.77 -15.61 -11.69
CA ALA A 234 -2.91 -17.03 -11.99
C ALA A 234 -1.69 -17.80 -11.49
N MET A 235 -1.92 -18.97 -10.87
CA MET A 235 -0.86 -19.82 -10.30
C MET A 235 -0.94 -21.25 -10.87
N ALA A 236 0.22 -21.84 -11.14
CA ALA A 236 0.36 -23.22 -11.59
C ALA A 236 1.64 -23.84 -11.00
N LYS A 237 1.65 -25.17 -10.77
CA LYS A 237 2.87 -25.88 -10.36
C LYS A 237 3.97 -25.76 -11.43
N SER A 238 5.22 -25.57 -10.99
CA SER A 238 6.43 -25.50 -11.83
C SER A 238 7.54 -26.30 -11.16
N GLY A 239 7.60 -27.60 -11.46
CA GLY A 239 8.43 -28.54 -10.69
C GLY A 239 7.97 -28.59 -9.23
N GLY A 240 8.88 -28.34 -8.29
CA GLY A 240 8.55 -28.17 -6.88
C GLY A 240 8.13 -26.74 -6.49
N GLY A 241 8.31 -25.76 -7.39
CA GLY A 241 7.90 -24.38 -7.19
C GLY A 241 6.50 -24.09 -7.75
N ILE A 242 6.09 -22.83 -7.68
CA ILE A 242 4.80 -22.36 -8.22
C ILE A 242 5.05 -21.18 -9.16
N LYS A 243 4.71 -21.35 -10.43
CA LYS A 243 4.69 -20.26 -11.41
C LYS A 243 3.47 -19.38 -11.14
N MET A 244 3.71 -18.15 -10.73
CA MET A 244 2.72 -17.08 -10.66
C MET A 244 2.81 -16.23 -11.93
N SER A 245 1.66 -15.83 -12.46
CA SER A 245 1.55 -15.00 -13.67
C SER A 245 0.40 -14.01 -13.55
N TRP A 246 0.46 -12.90 -14.30
CA TRP A 246 -0.53 -11.83 -14.27
C TRP A 246 -0.69 -11.15 -15.63
N ASN A 247 -1.82 -10.46 -15.84
CA ASN A 247 -1.97 -9.58 -17.00
C ASN A 247 -1.01 -8.39 -16.93
N SER A 248 -0.61 -7.88 -18.10
CA SER A 248 -0.07 -6.53 -18.16
C SER A 248 -1.12 -5.54 -17.68
N VAL A 249 -0.74 -4.60 -16.79
CA VAL A 249 -1.63 -3.57 -16.25
C VAL A 249 -1.29 -2.23 -16.90
N ALA A 250 -2.26 -1.60 -17.55
CA ALA A 250 -2.07 -0.30 -18.16
C ALA A 250 -1.63 0.76 -17.13
N ASN A 251 -0.70 1.65 -17.53
CA ASN A 251 -0.11 2.71 -16.69
C ASN A 251 0.59 2.23 -15.40
N ALA A 252 0.90 0.94 -15.26
CA ALA A 252 1.78 0.47 -14.20
C ALA A 252 3.24 0.92 -14.44
N HIS A 253 3.98 1.17 -13.36
CA HIS A 253 5.40 1.54 -13.34
C HIS A 253 6.33 0.40 -12.92
N GLY A 254 5.78 -0.65 -12.32
CA GLY A 254 6.51 -1.85 -11.89
C GLY A 254 5.63 -2.76 -11.05
N TYR A 255 6.13 -3.96 -10.77
CA TYR A 255 5.42 -4.98 -9.98
C TYR A 255 6.26 -5.49 -8.82
N PHE A 256 5.61 -5.76 -7.70
CA PHE A 256 6.23 -6.44 -6.57
C PHE A 256 5.27 -7.45 -5.95
N ALA A 257 5.81 -8.60 -5.53
CA ALA A 257 5.06 -9.63 -4.85
C ALA A 257 5.79 -10.07 -3.58
N SER A 258 5.01 -10.43 -2.57
CA SER A 258 5.50 -11.14 -1.40
C SER A 258 4.52 -12.24 -1.00
N ALA A 259 5.04 -13.25 -0.32
CA ALA A 259 4.23 -14.32 0.27
C ALA A 259 4.68 -14.54 1.71
N MET A 260 3.75 -14.84 2.60
CA MET A 260 4.05 -15.17 4.00
C MET A 260 3.15 -16.31 4.46
N GLY A 261 3.72 -17.28 5.17
CA GLY A 261 2.98 -18.41 5.71
C GLY A 261 3.84 -19.22 6.67
N GLY A 262 3.46 -20.49 6.85
CA GLY A 262 4.23 -21.45 7.64
C GLY A 262 3.82 -22.87 7.27
N LYS A 263 4.40 -23.84 7.96
CA LYS A 263 4.00 -25.25 7.86
C LYS A 263 3.24 -25.65 9.12
N GLU A 264 2.12 -26.34 8.94
CA GLU A 264 1.33 -26.89 10.05
C GLU A 264 2.22 -27.78 10.95
N GLY A 265 2.04 -27.65 12.27
CA GLY A 265 2.87 -28.34 13.26
C GLY A 265 4.27 -27.74 13.46
N THR A 266 4.57 -26.57 12.88
CA THR A 266 5.80 -25.81 13.13
C THR A 266 5.48 -24.41 13.66
N GLU A 267 6.37 -23.86 14.49
CA GLU A 267 6.34 -22.44 14.90
C GLU A 267 7.11 -21.55 13.91
N ASP A 268 7.53 -22.09 12.76
CA ASP A 268 8.32 -21.37 11.77
C ASP A 268 7.44 -20.44 10.91
N VAL A 269 7.80 -19.16 10.85
CA VAL A 269 7.24 -18.19 9.91
C VAL A 269 8.13 -18.12 8.68
N VAL A 270 7.54 -18.20 7.49
CA VAL A 270 8.29 -18.20 6.22
C VAL A 270 7.84 -17.02 5.38
N PHE A 271 8.81 -16.26 4.86
CA PHE A 271 8.58 -15.13 3.97
C PHE A 271 9.30 -15.33 2.64
N TRP A 272 8.67 -14.87 1.56
CA TRP A 272 9.26 -14.74 0.24
C TRP A 272 8.92 -13.38 -0.37
N SER A 273 9.81 -12.85 -1.21
CA SER A 273 9.51 -11.72 -2.09
C SER A 273 10.10 -11.90 -3.49
N SER A 274 9.52 -11.23 -4.48
CA SER A 274 10.01 -11.25 -5.87
C SER A 274 11.34 -10.52 -6.08
N SER A 275 11.84 -9.77 -5.08
CA SER A 275 13.09 -9.03 -5.13
C SER A 275 14.30 -9.92 -5.38
N ASN A 276 15.29 -9.43 -6.14
CA ASN A 276 16.59 -10.10 -6.26
C ASN A 276 17.50 -9.92 -5.00
N SER A 277 16.91 -9.60 -3.86
CA SER A 277 17.60 -9.27 -2.60
C SER A 277 16.74 -9.58 -1.38
N ARG A 278 17.37 -9.59 -0.19
CA ARG A 278 16.77 -9.80 1.14
C ARG A 278 15.88 -8.64 1.61
N GLU A 279 14.96 -8.19 0.77
CA GLU A 279 13.92 -7.26 1.19
C GLU A 279 12.95 -7.97 2.11
N PHE A 280 12.64 -7.34 3.25
CA PHE A 280 11.69 -7.86 4.21
C PHE A 280 10.78 -6.75 4.74
N GLY A 281 9.50 -7.07 4.98
CA GLY A 281 8.52 -6.18 5.57
C GLY A 281 7.58 -5.49 4.58
N ASP A 282 6.71 -4.62 5.10
CA ASP A 282 5.57 -4.04 4.37
C ASP A 282 5.90 -2.81 3.52
N GLN A 283 7.12 -2.24 3.61
CA GLN A 283 7.40 -0.92 3.03
C GLN A 283 7.31 -0.86 1.49
N LEU A 284 7.38 -2.01 0.81
CA LEU A 284 7.16 -2.12 -0.63
C LEU A 284 5.67 -2.32 -1.00
N MET A 285 4.80 -2.70 -0.06
CA MET A 285 3.36 -2.95 -0.29
C MET A 285 2.52 -1.69 -0.08
N THR A 286 3.00 -0.55 -0.58
CA THR A 286 2.39 0.78 -0.43
C THR A 286 2.50 1.59 -1.72
N TRP A 287 1.89 2.77 -1.76
CA TRP A 287 2.08 3.71 -2.86
C TRP A 287 3.50 4.29 -2.81
N LEU A 288 4.29 4.03 -3.85
CA LEU A 288 5.62 4.59 -4.06
C LEU A 288 5.59 5.54 -5.26
N PRO A 289 6.30 6.68 -5.24
CA PRO A 289 6.34 7.58 -6.38
C PRO A 289 7.02 6.90 -7.59
N PRO A 290 6.59 7.15 -8.85
CA PRO A 290 7.15 6.51 -10.04
C PRO A 290 8.68 6.57 -10.17
N ARG A 291 9.31 7.67 -9.74
CA ARG A 291 10.77 7.81 -9.69
C ARG A 291 11.45 6.85 -8.71
N GLU A 292 10.81 6.56 -7.58
CA GLU A 292 11.29 5.57 -6.60
C GLU A 292 11.20 4.17 -7.19
N VAL A 293 10.06 3.84 -7.81
CA VAL A 293 9.81 2.56 -8.49
C VAL A 293 10.87 2.31 -9.57
N ALA A 294 11.17 3.32 -10.40
CA ALA A 294 12.24 3.24 -11.40
C ALA A 294 13.63 2.98 -10.78
N GLY A 295 13.93 3.59 -9.63
CA GLY A 295 15.15 3.29 -8.85
C GLY A 295 15.19 1.83 -8.39
N LEU A 296 14.10 1.35 -7.80
CA LEU A 296 13.96 -0.03 -7.31
C LEU A 296 14.01 -1.08 -8.43
N ILE A 297 13.59 -0.74 -9.66
CA ILE A 297 13.76 -1.60 -10.84
C ILE A 297 15.24 -1.71 -11.24
N ASN A 298 15.98 -0.59 -11.25
CA ASN A 298 17.42 -0.60 -11.52
C ASN A 298 18.20 -1.43 -10.47
N ASP A 299 17.78 -1.35 -9.20
CA ASP A 299 18.30 -2.15 -8.09
C ASP A 299 17.82 -3.61 -8.10
N ARG A 300 16.92 -3.99 -9.02
CA ARG A 300 16.27 -5.32 -9.12
C ARG A 300 15.49 -5.75 -7.87
N VAL A 301 14.97 -4.77 -7.13
CA VAL A 301 14.04 -4.95 -6.01
C VAL A 301 12.60 -5.07 -6.53
N VAL A 302 12.24 -4.20 -7.48
CA VAL A 302 10.92 -4.22 -8.15
C VAL A 302 11.08 -4.84 -9.54
N LEU A 303 10.10 -5.63 -9.97
CA LEU A 303 10.05 -6.21 -11.30
C LEU A 303 9.64 -5.12 -12.33
N PRO A 304 10.27 -5.07 -13.52
CA PRO A 304 9.86 -4.14 -14.57
C PRO A 304 8.48 -4.50 -15.12
N THR A 305 7.83 -3.53 -15.76
CA THR A 305 6.48 -3.67 -16.34
C THR A 305 6.37 -4.71 -17.45
N SER A 306 7.50 -5.07 -18.06
CA SER A 306 7.63 -6.17 -19.05
C SER A 306 7.60 -7.57 -18.43
N THR A 307 7.72 -7.70 -17.10
CA THR A 307 7.65 -8.99 -16.42
C THR A 307 6.19 -9.27 -16.01
N THR A 308 5.62 -10.34 -16.57
CA THR A 308 4.24 -10.80 -16.28
C THR A 308 4.19 -12.16 -15.62
N GLU A 309 5.34 -12.71 -15.20
CA GLU A 309 5.45 -13.98 -14.50
C GLU A 309 6.65 -14.03 -13.55
N CYS A 310 6.54 -14.86 -12.52
CA CYS A 310 7.57 -15.12 -11.52
C CYS A 310 7.35 -16.51 -10.93
N VAL A 311 8.40 -17.33 -10.86
CA VAL A 311 8.32 -18.63 -10.17
C VAL A 311 8.70 -18.44 -8.70
N VAL A 312 7.82 -18.84 -7.80
CA VAL A 312 8.07 -18.94 -6.36
C VAL A 312 8.92 -20.20 -6.12
N PRO A 313 10.10 -20.10 -5.47
CA PRO A 313 11.03 -21.21 -5.32
C PRO A 313 10.47 -22.43 -4.57
N ALA A 314 10.87 -23.63 -5.00
CA ALA A 314 10.45 -24.91 -4.41
C ALA A 314 10.72 -25.00 -2.90
N GLN A 315 11.83 -24.42 -2.43
CA GLN A 315 12.20 -24.39 -1.01
C GLN A 315 11.22 -23.56 -0.17
N PHE A 316 10.70 -22.45 -0.72
CA PHE A 316 9.65 -21.67 -0.07
C PHE A 316 8.34 -22.45 -0.05
N VAL A 317 7.92 -23.02 -1.19
CA VAL A 317 6.67 -23.81 -1.29
C VAL A 317 6.68 -25.01 -0.32
N ALA A 318 7.82 -25.69 -0.15
CA ALA A 318 7.96 -26.78 0.81
C ALA A 318 7.95 -26.35 2.28
N ALA A 319 8.41 -25.12 2.57
CA ALA A 319 8.43 -24.54 3.91
C ALA A 319 7.11 -23.85 4.30
N ALA A 320 6.36 -23.34 3.33
CA ALA A 320 5.04 -22.72 3.50
C ALA A 320 4.09 -23.17 2.38
N PRO A 321 3.56 -24.40 2.47
CA PRO A 321 2.64 -24.94 1.47
C PRO A 321 1.30 -24.17 1.40
N SER A 322 0.93 -23.49 2.49
CA SER A 322 -0.26 -22.64 2.62
C SER A 322 0.16 -21.19 2.89
N ALA A 323 0.90 -20.58 1.97
CA ALA A 323 1.33 -19.18 2.10
C ALA A 323 0.29 -18.20 1.56
N PHE A 324 0.15 -17.06 2.23
CA PHE A 324 -0.67 -15.94 1.76
C PHE A 324 0.16 -15.03 0.84
N VAL A 325 -0.25 -14.90 -0.42
CA VAL A 325 0.39 -14.06 -1.44
C VAL A 325 -0.26 -12.68 -1.47
N ARG A 326 0.57 -11.65 -1.55
CA ARG A 326 0.19 -10.26 -1.80
C ARG A 326 0.98 -9.73 -2.99
N PHE A 327 0.30 -9.00 -3.86
CA PHE A 327 0.88 -8.40 -5.06
C PHE A 327 0.51 -6.92 -5.16
N ILE A 328 1.40 -6.12 -5.73
CA ILE A 328 1.16 -4.70 -6.06
C ILE A 328 1.68 -4.37 -7.46
N ALA A 329 0.84 -3.72 -8.25
CA ALA A 329 1.23 -2.93 -9.42
C ALA A 329 1.27 -1.46 -9.00
N TYR A 330 2.44 -0.83 -9.07
CA TYR A 330 2.58 0.59 -8.75
C TYR A 330 2.04 1.45 -9.90
N GLY A 331 1.15 2.39 -9.59
CA GLY A 331 0.53 3.24 -10.61
C GLY A 331 1.18 4.61 -10.78
N GLU A 332 0.55 5.43 -11.62
CA GLU A 332 0.86 6.84 -11.80
C GLU A 332 0.60 7.68 -10.53
N GLU A 333 1.23 8.86 -10.49
CA GLU A 333 0.98 9.88 -9.47
C GLU A 333 0.81 11.27 -10.12
N ALA A 334 -0.24 11.98 -9.74
CA ALA A 334 -0.45 13.38 -10.06
C ALA A 334 -0.09 14.24 -8.84
N ASN A 335 0.63 15.34 -9.06
CA ASN A 335 0.94 16.34 -8.05
C ASN A 335 0.54 17.72 -8.56
N PHE A 336 -0.31 18.42 -7.80
CA PHE A 336 -0.82 19.74 -8.08
C PHE A 336 -0.42 20.70 -6.95
N VAL A 337 -0.18 21.96 -7.30
CA VAL A 337 0.18 22.99 -6.33
C VAL A 337 -0.28 24.34 -6.85
N HIS A 338 -0.85 25.15 -5.95
CA HIS A 338 -1.31 26.50 -6.27
C HIS A 338 -0.71 27.53 -5.31
N PRO A 339 -0.30 28.72 -5.81
CA PRO A 339 -0.11 29.04 -7.22
C PRO A 339 1.01 28.19 -7.86
N PRO A 340 1.06 28.06 -9.19
CA PRO A 340 2.18 27.45 -9.89
C PRO A 340 3.52 28.12 -9.50
N ARG A 341 4.62 27.36 -9.56
CA ARG A 341 5.94 27.86 -9.17
C ARG A 341 6.37 29.05 -10.06
N PRO A 342 6.68 30.23 -9.49
CA PRO A 342 7.20 31.36 -10.24
C PRO A 342 8.54 31.01 -10.89
N GLN A 343 8.72 31.41 -12.16
CA GLN A 343 9.96 31.19 -12.92
C GLN A 343 11.13 32.05 -12.43
N ASP A 344 10.85 33.25 -11.89
CA ASP A 344 11.88 34.08 -11.25
C ASP A 344 12.21 33.54 -9.84
N PRO A 345 13.45 33.08 -9.58
CA PRO A 345 13.84 32.58 -8.26
C PRO A 345 13.88 33.67 -7.18
N LYS A 346 13.81 34.96 -7.53
CA LYS A 346 13.71 36.07 -6.56
C LYS A 346 12.30 36.22 -6.00
N VAL A 347 11.27 35.77 -6.73
CA VAL A 347 9.88 35.80 -6.27
C VAL A 347 9.66 34.69 -5.26
N VAL A 348 9.20 35.05 -4.05
CA VAL A 348 8.85 34.10 -3.00
C VAL A 348 7.65 33.27 -3.44
N TRP A 349 7.81 31.95 -3.47
CA TRP A 349 6.73 31.04 -3.80
C TRP A 349 5.93 30.69 -2.55
N ASN A 350 4.84 31.41 -2.31
CA ASN A 350 3.91 31.11 -1.23
C ASN A 350 2.86 30.12 -1.71
N GLN A 351 2.98 28.86 -1.35
CA GLN A 351 1.97 27.84 -1.71
C GLN A 351 0.73 28.01 -0.83
N GLU A 352 -0.45 28.01 -1.43
CA GLU A 352 -1.72 28.04 -0.73
C GLU A 352 -2.22 26.63 -0.45
N TRP A 353 -2.18 25.77 -1.49
CA TRP A 353 -2.53 24.37 -1.37
C TRP A 353 -1.68 23.47 -2.26
N ALA A 354 -1.60 22.19 -1.88
CA ALA A 354 -1.08 21.12 -2.72
C ALA A 354 -2.05 19.94 -2.72
N ALA A 355 -2.27 19.33 -3.89
CA ALA A 355 -3.06 18.12 -4.02
C ALA A 355 -2.23 16.98 -4.62
N LYS A 356 -2.44 15.75 -4.16
CA LYS A 356 -1.77 14.55 -4.68
C LYS A 356 -2.80 13.46 -4.96
N VAL A 357 -2.71 12.84 -6.13
CA VAL A 357 -3.46 11.62 -6.47
C VAL A 357 -2.47 10.52 -6.77
N ARG A 358 -2.58 9.37 -6.11
CA ARG A 358 -1.65 8.25 -6.24
C ARG A 358 -2.40 6.94 -6.43
N LEU A 359 -1.99 6.18 -7.44
CA LEU A 359 -2.66 4.95 -7.86
C LEU A 359 -1.84 3.70 -7.51
N LYS A 360 -2.55 2.60 -7.27
CA LYS A 360 -2.02 1.24 -7.35
C LYS A 360 -3.14 0.27 -7.72
N SER A 361 -2.78 -0.91 -8.21
CA SER A 361 -3.64 -2.10 -8.13
C SER A 361 -2.98 -3.12 -7.21
N THR A 362 -3.77 -3.82 -6.42
CA THR A 362 -3.31 -4.88 -5.54
C THR A 362 -4.07 -6.17 -5.80
N ALA A 363 -3.41 -7.31 -5.54
CA ALA A 363 -4.06 -8.61 -5.58
C ALA A 363 -3.63 -9.47 -4.38
N ALA A 364 -4.50 -10.38 -3.98
CA ALA A 364 -4.24 -11.34 -2.92
C ALA A 364 -4.74 -12.74 -3.28
N ALA A 365 -4.01 -13.78 -2.87
CA ALA A 365 -4.34 -15.17 -3.15
C ALA A 365 -3.69 -16.12 -2.13
N MET A 366 -4.23 -17.32 -1.96
CA MET A 366 -3.51 -18.41 -1.31
C MET A 366 -2.57 -19.07 -2.33
N LEU A 367 -1.33 -19.30 -1.92
CA LEU A 367 -0.35 -20.05 -2.69
C LEU A 367 -0.76 -21.53 -2.72
N GLY A 368 -0.70 -22.15 -3.90
CA GLY A 368 -0.98 -23.59 -4.06
C GLY A 368 -2.44 -23.95 -4.34
N GLU A 369 -3.37 -23.01 -4.21
CA GLU A 369 -4.76 -23.20 -4.67
C GLU A 369 -4.84 -23.08 -6.20
N GLU A 370 -4.85 -24.23 -6.88
CA GLU A 370 -5.04 -24.29 -8.34
C GLU A 370 -6.49 -23.93 -8.70
N GLY A 371 -6.69 -22.79 -9.38
CA GLY A 371 -7.83 -22.60 -10.29
C GLY A 371 -9.17 -22.13 -9.71
N MET A 372 -9.23 -21.56 -8.50
CA MET A 372 -10.49 -21.00 -7.95
C MET A 372 -10.86 -19.59 -8.47
N VAL A 373 -10.04 -18.99 -9.33
CA VAL A 373 -10.31 -17.67 -9.97
C VAL A 373 -10.25 -17.82 -11.49
N GLY A 374 -11.28 -18.43 -12.09
CA GLY A 374 -11.23 -18.70 -13.55
C GLY A 374 -12.36 -19.53 -14.17
N GLY A 375 -13.62 -19.23 -13.88
CA GLY A 375 -14.77 -19.55 -14.73
C GLY A 375 -15.11 -21.04 -15.03
N SER A 376 -16.19 -21.54 -14.43
CA SER A 376 -16.87 -22.76 -14.91
C SER A 376 -18.38 -22.59 -15.07
N ARG A 377 -18.75 -22.23 -16.31
CA ARG A 377 -19.89 -22.75 -17.08
C ARG A 377 -21.17 -23.11 -16.34
N SER A 378 -22.19 -22.29 -16.59
CA SER A 378 -23.63 -22.61 -16.48
C SER A 378 -23.94 -24.09 -16.68
N ARG A 379 -24.56 -24.71 -15.65
CA ARG A 379 -25.21 -26.01 -15.77
C ARG A 379 -26.56 -26.00 -15.07
N GLY A 380 -27.60 -25.78 -15.88
CA GLY A 380 -28.94 -26.36 -15.72
C GLY A 380 -29.62 -26.18 -14.37
N SER A 381 -30.43 -25.12 -14.25
CA SER A 381 -31.48 -25.05 -13.23
C SER A 381 -32.39 -26.28 -13.26
N ARG A 382 -32.66 -26.85 -12.09
CA ARG A 382 -33.90 -27.57 -11.80
C ARG A 382 -34.34 -27.27 -10.37
N ALA A 383 -35.50 -26.65 -10.27
CA ALA A 383 -36.15 -26.36 -9.00
C ALA A 383 -36.82 -27.63 -8.44
N THR A 384 -36.88 -27.71 -7.11
CA THR A 384 -37.96 -28.31 -6.35
C THR A 384 -38.21 -27.44 -5.13
N GLU A 385 -39.42 -26.92 -5.01
CA GLU A 385 -39.94 -26.29 -3.78
C GLU A 385 -40.19 -27.37 -2.72
N ASP A 386 -40.05 -27.02 -1.43
CA ASP A 386 -41.08 -27.24 -0.39
C ASP A 386 -40.52 -27.00 1.04
N GLY A 387 -41.40 -26.71 2.00
CA GLY A 387 -41.16 -27.06 3.41
C GLY A 387 -40.94 -25.92 4.43
N ASN A 388 -42.00 -25.18 4.75
CA ASN A 388 -42.09 -24.26 5.90
C ASN A 388 -42.03 -24.99 7.28
N ALA A 389 -41.24 -24.52 8.26
CA ALA A 389 -41.60 -24.58 9.71
C ALA A 389 -40.67 -23.80 10.68
N GLN A 390 -41.32 -23.08 11.59
CA GLN A 390 -40.86 -22.26 12.72
C GLN A 390 -39.92 -22.86 13.80
N SER A 391 -39.09 -21.95 14.34
CA SER A 391 -38.82 -21.70 15.78
C SER A 391 -37.95 -22.65 16.63
N GLY A 392 -37.05 -22.03 17.42
CA GLY A 392 -36.29 -22.65 18.51
C GLY A 392 -35.10 -21.76 18.90
N GLY A 393 -35.08 -21.24 20.13
CA GLY A 393 -34.03 -20.30 20.58
C GLY A 393 -32.77 -20.99 21.11
N GLY A 394 -31.66 -20.24 21.18
CA GLY A 394 -30.39 -20.76 21.70
C GLY A 394 -29.22 -19.80 21.53
N SER A 395 -29.19 -18.72 22.31
CA SER A 395 -28.03 -17.83 22.36
C SER A 395 -26.85 -18.49 23.09
N SER A 396 -25.82 -18.90 22.36
CA SER A 396 -24.50 -19.20 22.93
C SER A 396 -23.41 -18.41 22.22
N GLN A 397 -22.74 -17.54 22.97
CA GLN A 397 -21.56 -16.81 22.51
C GLN A 397 -20.37 -17.78 22.42
N GLY A 398 -20.18 -18.37 21.24
CA GLY A 398 -18.95 -19.09 20.91
C GLY A 398 -17.98 -18.16 20.21
N ALA A 399 -16.95 -17.68 20.92
CA ALA A 399 -15.83 -17.03 20.26
C ALA A 399 -15.15 -18.05 19.34
N SER A 400 -15.10 -17.78 18.04
CA SER A 400 -14.29 -18.59 17.13
C SER A 400 -12.82 -18.39 17.48
N PRO A 401 -12.04 -19.46 17.73
CA PRO A 401 -10.62 -19.31 18.05
C PRO A 401 -9.89 -18.68 16.86
N ALA A 402 -9.02 -17.71 17.15
CA ALA A 402 -8.11 -17.19 16.14
C ALA A 402 -7.17 -18.31 15.68
N ASP A 403 -6.85 -18.31 14.40
CA ASP A 403 -5.84 -19.22 13.83
C ASP A 403 -4.46 -18.88 14.44
N PRO A 404 -3.85 -19.79 15.23
CA PRO A 404 -2.62 -19.49 15.96
C PRO A 404 -1.44 -19.19 15.02
N VAL A 405 -1.48 -19.67 13.77
CA VAL A 405 -0.47 -19.34 12.76
C VAL A 405 -0.59 -17.86 12.36
N GLN A 406 -1.81 -17.33 12.20
CA GLN A 406 -2.02 -15.92 11.88
C GLN A 406 -1.69 -14.98 13.04
N GLU A 407 -1.91 -15.41 14.28
CA GLU A 407 -1.55 -14.64 15.47
C GLU A 407 -0.02 -14.57 15.61
N GLY A 408 0.67 -15.72 15.60
CA GLY A 408 2.13 -15.78 15.63
C GLY A 408 2.82 -15.03 14.48
N VAL A 409 2.23 -15.01 13.27
CA VAL A 409 2.70 -14.19 12.14
C VAL A 409 2.55 -12.69 12.42
N LYS A 410 1.40 -12.24 12.91
CA LYS A 410 1.16 -10.82 13.25
C LYS A 410 2.08 -10.37 14.39
N GLU A 411 2.29 -11.22 15.39
CA GLU A 411 3.20 -10.96 16.50
C GLU A 411 4.67 -10.96 16.08
N GLY A 412 5.12 -11.90 15.24
CA GLY A 412 6.47 -11.92 14.68
C GLY A 412 6.78 -10.64 13.88
N VAL A 413 5.87 -10.20 13.01
CA VAL A 413 6.02 -8.94 12.27
C VAL A 413 5.99 -7.72 13.20
N LYS A 414 5.14 -7.72 14.23
CA LYS A 414 5.06 -6.64 15.23
C LYS A 414 6.33 -6.57 16.09
N ALA A 415 6.90 -7.71 16.48
CA ALA A 415 8.16 -7.81 17.22
C ALA A 415 9.32 -7.24 16.39
N LEU A 416 9.43 -7.63 15.11
CA LEU A 416 10.46 -7.07 14.23
C LEU A 416 10.27 -5.56 13.98
N LYS A 417 9.03 -5.07 13.84
CA LYS A 417 8.78 -3.61 13.75
C LYS A 417 9.18 -2.87 15.03
N GLY A 418 8.92 -3.45 16.21
CA GLY A 418 9.33 -2.89 17.50
C GLY A 418 10.85 -2.89 17.72
N LEU A 419 11.54 -3.94 17.27
CA LEU A 419 13.00 -4.09 17.45
C LEU A 419 13.83 -3.31 16.41
N PHE A 420 13.33 -3.16 15.19
CA PHE A 420 14.12 -2.63 14.06
C PHE A 420 13.54 -1.36 13.40
N GLY A 421 12.35 -0.90 13.82
CA GLY A 421 11.85 0.43 13.48
C GLY A 421 11.40 0.63 12.02
N PHE A 422 10.74 -0.37 11.43
CA PHE A 422 10.21 -0.35 10.05
C PHE A 422 8.74 0.10 9.96
#